data_AF-A0A8T0FKW1-F1
#
_entry.id   AF-A0A8T0FKW1-F1
#
_cell.length_a   1.000
_cell.length_b   1.000
_cell.length_c   1.000
_cell.angle_alpha   90.00
_cell.angle_beta   90.00
_cell.angle_gamma   90.00
#
_symmetry.space_group_name_H-M   'P 1'
#
loop_
_entity.id
_entity.type
_entity.pdbx_description
1 polymer ?
#
loop_
_entity_poly.entity_id
_entity_poly.type
_entity_poly.pdbx_seq_one_letter_code
_entity_poly.pdbx_strand_id
1 'polypeptide(L)'
;MPKENLCGLAVQTGLSLFALRRLMQGDERNPKAPLADNFRPTLDLNQRSIRTNIEFRRKPGSECPTMNRRMHYQANVQDHQKGP
;
A
#
# COMPACT_ATOMS: atom_id res chain seq x y z
N MET A 1 -28.52 -6.96 -24.53
CA MET A 1 -27.41 -7.48 -23.70
C MET A 1 -26.25 -6.49 -23.73
N PRO A 2 -26.24 -5.42 -22.91
CA PRO A 2 -25.03 -4.65 -22.71
C PRO A 2 -24.15 -5.37 -21.68
N LYS A 3 -22.90 -5.63 -22.09
CA LYS A 3 -21.87 -6.27 -21.27
C LYS A 3 -21.50 -5.34 -20.13
N GLU A 4 -21.49 -5.91 -18.94
CA GLU A 4 -21.18 -5.26 -17.69
C GLU A 4 -19.75 -4.72 -17.71
N ASN A 5 -19.58 -3.42 -17.47
CA ASN A 5 -18.28 -2.83 -17.17
C ASN A 5 -17.88 -3.21 -15.74
N LEU A 6 -17.46 -4.46 -15.59
CA LEU A 6 -16.82 -4.98 -14.39
C LEU A 6 -15.35 -4.52 -14.35
N CYS A 7 -15.11 -3.20 -14.31
CA CYS A 7 -13.84 -2.65 -13.84
C CYS A 7 -13.99 -2.25 -12.37
N GLY A 8 -14.50 -3.18 -11.57
CA GLY A 8 -14.48 -3.13 -10.12
C GLY A 8 -13.31 -3.97 -9.62
N LEU A 9 -12.45 -3.37 -8.80
CA LEU A 9 -11.59 -4.07 -7.84
C LEU A 9 -10.62 -5.12 -8.41
N ALA A 10 -9.82 -4.75 -9.42
CA ALA A 10 -8.57 -5.44 -9.64
C ALA A 10 -7.48 -4.74 -8.83
N VAL A 11 -6.99 -5.38 -7.76
CA VAL A 11 -5.78 -4.92 -7.08
C VAL A 11 -4.66 -4.94 -8.12
N GLN A 12 -4.17 -3.76 -8.49
CA GLN A 12 -3.15 -3.52 -9.51
C GLN A 12 -1.75 -3.99 -9.04
N THR A 13 -1.64 -5.07 -8.27
CA THR A 13 -0.44 -5.41 -7.46
C THR A 13 0.82 -5.63 -8.30
N GLY A 14 0.70 -6.28 -9.46
CA GLY A 14 1.85 -6.60 -10.31
C GLY A 14 2.43 -5.39 -11.04
N LEU A 15 1.55 -4.60 -11.69
CA LEU A 15 1.95 -3.40 -12.41
C LEU A 15 2.44 -2.29 -11.46
N SER A 16 1.81 -2.11 -10.31
CA SER A 16 2.23 -1.09 -9.34
C SER A 16 3.59 -1.39 -8.72
N LEU A 17 3.86 -2.65 -8.35
CA LEU A 17 5.15 -3.05 -7.82
C LEU A 17 6.27 -2.97 -8.87
N PHE A 18 5.97 -3.37 -10.11
CA PHE A 18 6.93 -3.26 -11.21
C PHE A 18 7.34 -1.80 -11.47
N ALA A 19 6.39 -0.86 -11.44
CA ALA A 19 6.67 0.56 -11.60
C ALA A 19 7.60 1.08 -10.48
N LEU A 20 7.34 0.69 -9.22
CA LEU A 20 8.20 1.08 -8.09
C LEU A 20 9.63 0.55 -8.24
N ARG A 21 9.79 -0.68 -8.75
CA ARG A 21 11.12 -1.29 -8.97
C ARG A 21 11.93 -0.66 -10.10
N ARG A 22 11.31 0.18 -10.93
CA ARG A 22 11.99 0.94 -11.99
C ARG A 22 12.52 2.30 -11.54
N LEU A 23 12.22 2.72 -10.30
CA LEU A 23 12.75 3.97 -9.76
C LEU A 23 14.28 3.90 -9.63
N MET A 24 14.93 5.04 -9.80
CA MET A 24 16.38 5.20 -9.71
C MET A 24 16.73 6.14 -8.54
N GLN A 25 17.92 5.96 -7.97
CA GLN A 25 18.50 6.88 -6.99
C GLN A 25 19.08 8.11 -7.70
N GLY A 26 18.95 9.28 -7.09
CA GLY A 26 19.41 10.54 -7.66
C GLY A 26 18.31 11.27 -8.43
N ASP A 27 18.70 12.31 -9.14
CA ASP A 27 17.82 13.10 -10.00
C ASP A 27 17.71 12.50 -11.40
N GLU A 28 16.72 12.93 -12.16
CA GLU A 28 16.44 12.42 -13.52
C GLU A 28 17.61 12.65 -14.49
N ARG A 29 18.36 13.75 -14.30
CA ARG A 29 19.48 14.11 -15.18
C ARG A 29 20.75 13.33 -14.87
N ASN A 30 20.90 12.82 -13.64
CA ASN A 30 22.05 12.06 -13.20
C ASN A 30 21.63 10.86 -12.35
N PRO A 31 20.97 9.87 -12.99
CA PRO A 31 20.54 8.66 -12.30
C PRO A 31 21.77 7.85 -11.87
N LYS A 32 21.75 7.39 -10.63
CA LYS A 32 22.80 6.55 -10.04
C LYS A 32 22.41 5.07 -10.18
N ALA A 33 22.20 4.38 -9.06
CA ALA A 33 21.77 3.00 -9.03
C ALA A 33 20.23 2.89 -9.02
N PRO A 34 19.64 1.74 -9.36
CA PRO A 34 18.25 1.45 -9.07
C PRO A 34 17.92 1.73 -7.60
N LEU A 35 16.73 2.31 -7.36
CA LEU A 35 16.20 2.55 -6.02
C LEU A 35 15.63 1.23 -5.47
N ALA A 36 16.49 0.24 -5.29
CA ALA A 36 16.17 -1.08 -4.76
C ALA A 36 16.60 -1.20 -3.29
N ASP A 37 16.02 -2.20 -2.59
CA ASP A 37 16.40 -2.59 -1.23
C ASP A 37 16.47 -1.44 -0.21
N ASN A 38 15.58 -0.44 -0.35
CA ASN A 38 15.47 0.71 0.57
C ASN A 38 14.78 0.34 1.88
N PHE A 39 15.09 -0.82 2.43
CA PHE A 39 14.63 -1.24 3.73
C PHE A 39 15.78 -1.18 4.73
N ARG A 40 15.45 -0.84 5.97
CA ARG A 40 16.40 -0.97 7.07
C ARG A 40 16.38 -2.41 7.56
N PRO A 41 17.54 -3.04 7.83
CA PRO A 41 17.60 -4.36 8.44
C PRO A 41 16.84 -4.43 9.77
N THR A 42 16.37 -5.62 10.12
CA THR A 42 15.73 -5.87 11.41
C THR A 42 16.70 -5.62 12.55
N LEU A 43 16.22 -4.95 13.59
CA LEU A 43 16.97 -4.71 14.82
C LEU A 43 16.33 -5.47 15.99
N ASP A 44 17.14 -5.73 17.00
CA ASP A 44 16.69 -6.39 18.22
C ASP A 44 15.61 -5.58 18.95
N LEU A 45 14.69 -6.34 19.56
CA LEU A 45 13.58 -5.75 20.29
C LEU A 45 14.02 -5.15 21.63
N ASN A 46 15.14 -5.60 22.21
CA ASN A 46 15.71 -5.09 23.47
C ASN A 46 14.68 -5.06 24.60
N GLN A 47 13.98 -6.18 24.83
CA GLN A 47 12.96 -6.36 25.87
C GLN A 47 11.76 -5.37 25.80
N ARG A 48 11.61 -4.63 24.69
CA ARG A 48 10.42 -3.79 24.47
C ARG A 48 9.19 -4.64 24.24
N SER A 49 8.04 -4.23 24.78
CA SER A 49 6.75 -4.88 24.49
C SER A 49 6.17 -4.38 23.17
N ILE A 50 5.67 -5.28 22.31
CA ILE A 50 4.90 -4.93 21.11
C ILE A 50 3.41 -5.07 21.43
N ARG A 51 2.61 -4.04 21.11
CA ARG A 51 1.15 -4.04 21.26
C ARG A 51 0.50 -4.13 19.88
N THR A 52 -0.64 -4.82 19.82
CA THR A 52 -1.42 -5.02 18.59
C THR A 52 -2.86 -4.57 18.82
N ASN A 53 -3.51 -4.07 17.77
CA ASN A 53 -4.94 -3.77 17.76
C ASN A 53 -5.80 -4.96 17.29
N ILE A 54 -5.16 -6.09 16.96
CA ILE A 54 -5.81 -7.33 16.56
C ILE A 54 -5.50 -8.44 17.56
N GLU A 55 -6.51 -9.26 17.85
CA GLU A 55 -6.37 -10.40 18.75
C GLU A 55 -5.87 -11.62 17.98
N PHE A 56 -4.67 -12.10 18.33
CA PHE A 56 -4.04 -13.26 17.68
C PHE A 56 -4.60 -14.63 18.13
N ARG A 57 -5.25 -14.69 19.29
CA ARG A 57 -5.79 -15.95 19.88
C ARG A 57 -7.19 -16.30 19.38
N ARG A 58 -7.49 -16.00 18.13
CA ARG A 58 -8.79 -16.26 17.52
C ARG A 58 -8.82 -17.62 16.86
N LYS A 59 -9.99 -18.27 16.88
CA LYS A 59 -10.19 -19.52 16.13
C LYS A 59 -9.97 -19.23 14.64
N PRO A 60 -9.19 -20.04 13.92
CA PRO A 60 -9.03 -19.88 12.48
C PRO A 60 -10.42 -19.90 11.82
N GLY A 61 -10.70 -18.89 10.97
CA GLY A 61 -12.01 -18.71 10.34
C GLY A 61 -13.01 -17.81 11.09
N SER A 62 -12.72 -17.38 12.32
CA SER A 62 -13.56 -16.39 13.00
C SER A 62 -13.35 -14.98 12.43
N GLU A 63 -14.44 -14.26 12.17
CA GLU A 63 -14.41 -12.90 11.66
C GLU A 63 -13.88 -11.94 12.74
N CYS A 64 -12.94 -11.06 12.37
CA CYS A 64 -12.33 -10.12 13.30
C CYS A 64 -13.24 -8.90 13.49
N PRO A 65 -13.87 -8.67 14.67
CA PRO A 65 -14.86 -7.61 14.84
C PRO A 65 -14.32 -6.19 14.64
N THR A 66 -13.03 -5.98 14.92
CA THR A 66 -12.34 -4.69 14.75
C THR A 66 -11.73 -4.49 13.36
N MET A 67 -11.68 -5.53 12.52
CA MET A 67 -11.08 -5.44 11.19
C MET A 67 -12.17 -5.10 10.17
N ASN A 68 -12.27 -3.81 9.81
CA ASN A 68 -13.16 -3.39 8.74
C ASN A 68 -12.63 -3.91 7.38
N ARG A 69 -13.39 -4.82 6.75
CA ARG A 69 -13.03 -5.43 5.46
C ARG A 69 -13.32 -4.52 4.25
N ARG A 70 -14.07 -3.43 4.43
CA ARG A 70 -14.50 -2.52 3.35
C ARG A 70 -13.78 -1.17 3.39
N MET A 71 -12.46 -1.19 3.62
CA MET A 71 -11.63 0.00 3.53
C MET A 71 -11.39 0.33 2.05
N HIS A 72 -11.93 1.46 1.59
CA HIS A 72 -11.67 2.00 0.25
C HIS A 72 -10.93 3.33 0.42
N TYR A 73 -9.86 3.53 -0.35
CA TYR A 73 -9.18 4.81 -0.39
C TYR A 73 -10.06 5.80 -1.14
N GLN A 74 -10.53 6.84 -0.44
CA GLN A 74 -11.09 8.02 -1.10
C GLN A 74 -9.94 8.98 -1.39
N ALA A 75 -9.64 9.20 -2.66
CA ALA A 75 -8.76 10.28 -3.06
C ALA A 75 -9.53 11.60 -2.91
N ASN A 76 -8.99 12.56 -2.16
CA ASN A 76 -9.51 13.91 -2.20
C ASN A 76 -9.19 14.48 -3.58
N VAL A 77 -10.22 14.65 -4.41
CA VAL A 77 -10.09 15.41 -5.66
C VAL A 77 -9.89 16.87 -5.23
N GLN A 78 -8.64 17.33 -5.25
CA GLN A 78 -8.36 18.75 -5.12
C GLN A 78 -8.79 19.37 -6.44
N ASP A 79 -9.99 19.94 -6.47
CA ASP A 79 -10.36 20.87 -7.52
C ASP A 79 -9.39 22.04 -7.42
N HIS A 80 -8.35 22.02 -8.26
CA HIS A 80 -7.61 23.21 -8.59
C HIS A 80 -8.60 24.13 -9.29
N GLN A 81 -9.31 24.94 -8.49
CA GLN A 81 -9.98 26.13 -9.00
C GLN A 81 -8.92 26.90 -9.76
N LYS A 82 -9.00 26.84 -11.09
CA LYS A 82 -8.23 27.71 -11.96
C LYS A 82 -8.77 29.10 -11.67
N GLY A 83 -8.09 29.81 -10.78
CA GLY A 83 -8.31 31.22 -10.55
C GLY A 83 -8.21 31.98 -11.88
N PRO A 84 -8.86 33.15 -11.97
CA PRO A 84 -9.12 33.86 -13.23
C PRO A 84 -7.86 34.14 -14.06
#